data_AF-A0A378UY76-F1
#
_entry.id   AF-A0A378UY76-F1
#
_cell.length_a   1.000
_cell.length_b   1.000
_cell.length_c   1.000
_cell.angle_alpha   90.00
_cell.angle_beta   90.00
_cell.angle_gamma   90.00
#
_symmetry.space_group_name_H-M   'P 1'
#
loop_
_entity.id
_entity.type
_entity.pdbx_description
1 polymer ?
#
loop_
_entity_poly.entity_id
_entity_poly.type
_entity_poly.pdbx_seq_one_letter_code
_entity_poly.pdbx_strand_id
1 'polypeptide(L)'
;MTNVSRPMAEQFGKDRLEVYTVPYTAQFHNPFSADNQMSYNDSRAEGKRTAVKAMTDMNDRCPLTSYVIAGFSQGAVIGGDLASDIGNGRGPVDEDLVLGVTLIADGRRQFGVGKDIGPNPPGQGAEITLHEVPVLSEMGLTMTGPRQGGFGALNDRTNQICGKGDLICSAPEEAFSIFNLPKTLETLTGSAAGPVHALYNTPQFWVENGQTATQWTLSWAKDLVDNAPHPKHG
;
A
#
# COMPACT_ATOMS: atom_id res chain seq x y z
N MET A 1 -3.75 6.68 -6.74
CA MET A 1 -2.70 7.55 -6.15
C MET A 1 -2.46 8.87 -6.88
N THR A 2 -2.97 9.07 -8.11
CA THR A 2 -2.77 10.32 -8.89
C THR A 2 -3.21 11.60 -8.17
N ASN A 3 -4.25 11.52 -7.32
CA ASN A 3 -4.71 12.66 -6.50
C ASN A 3 -3.68 13.12 -5.45
N VAL A 4 -2.63 12.32 -5.18
CA VAL A 4 -1.51 12.67 -4.31
C VAL A 4 -0.27 12.98 -5.16
N SER A 5 0.11 12.09 -6.07
CA SER A 5 1.38 12.20 -6.80
C SER A 5 1.44 13.39 -7.75
N ARG A 6 0.34 13.71 -8.46
CA ARG A 6 0.32 14.83 -9.41
C ARG A 6 0.46 16.20 -8.69
N PRO A 7 -0.34 16.52 -7.66
CA PRO A 7 -0.15 17.77 -6.92
C PRO A 7 1.24 17.91 -6.29
N MET A 8 1.84 16.83 -5.79
CA MET A 8 3.22 16.85 -5.28
C MET A 8 4.23 17.24 -6.36
N ALA A 9 4.11 16.67 -7.57
CA ALA A 9 5.00 16.99 -8.68
C ALA A 9 4.81 18.42 -9.22
N GLU A 10 3.59 18.97 -9.12
CA GLU A 10 3.29 20.35 -9.52
C GLU A 10 3.77 21.38 -8.49
N GLN A 11 3.78 21.01 -7.20
CA GLN A 11 4.11 21.92 -6.11
C GLN A 11 5.62 22.11 -5.90
N PHE A 12 6.42 21.05 -6.09
CA PHE A 12 7.85 21.06 -5.76
C PHE A 12 8.74 21.14 -7.01
N GLY A 13 9.86 21.86 -6.91
CA GLY A 13 10.91 21.85 -7.92
C GLY A 13 11.59 20.48 -8.02
N LYS A 14 12.12 20.14 -9.20
CA LYS A 14 12.79 18.85 -9.45
C LYS A 14 14.09 18.68 -8.66
N ASP A 15 14.67 19.77 -8.19
CA ASP A 15 15.81 19.82 -7.27
C ASP A 15 15.41 19.40 -5.85
N ARG A 16 14.13 19.58 -5.47
CA ARG A 16 13.60 19.21 -4.15
C ARG A 16 12.94 17.84 -4.13
N LEU A 17 12.17 17.49 -5.17
CA LEU A 17 11.37 16.28 -5.18
C LEU A 17 11.33 15.65 -6.58
N GLU A 18 11.63 14.35 -6.63
CA GLU A 18 11.28 13.50 -7.75
C GLU A 18 10.08 12.62 -7.35
N VAL A 19 8.98 12.72 -8.09
CA VAL A 19 7.81 11.86 -7.88
C VAL A 19 7.87 10.68 -8.85
N TYR A 20 8.00 9.47 -8.31
CA TYR A 20 8.02 8.23 -9.08
C TYR A 20 6.80 7.36 -8.75
N THR A 21 5.93 7.14 -9.73
CA THR A 21 4.85 6.15 -9.63
C THR A 21 5.29 4.87 -10.33
N VAL A 22 5.36 3.76 -9.58
CA VAL A 22 5.85 2.47 -10.08
C VAL A 22 5.06 2.02 -11.31
N PRO A 23 5.68 1.89 -12.49
CA PRO A 23 5.02 1.36 -13.67
C PRO A 23 5.06 -0.16 -13.61
N TYR A 24 3.91 -0.76 -13.34
CA TYR A 24 3.75 -2.21 -13.29
C TYR A 24 2.36 -2.58 -13.79
N THR A 25 2.16 -3.86 -14.07
CA THR A 25 0.96 -4.39 -14.73
C THR A 25 -0.31 -4.09 -13.93
N ALA A 26 -0.24 -4.09 -12.59
CA ALA A 26 -1.34 -3.73 -11.69
C ALA A 26 -2.67 -4.45 -12.00
N GLN A 27 -2.60 -5.77 -12.12
CA GLN A 27 -3.71 -6.63 -12.50
C GLN A 27 -4.04 -7.67 -11.43
N PHE A 28 -5.25 -8.22 -11.53
CA PHE A 28 -5.76 -9.26 -10.64
C PHE A 28 -6.65 -10.19 -11.48
N HIS A 29 -6.07 -11.26 -12.01
CA HIS A 29 -6.83 -12.31 -12.70
C HIS A 29 -7.89 -12.93 -11.80
N ASN A 30 -9.14 -13.00 -12.29
CA ASN A 30 -10.20 -13.78 -11.68
C ASN A 30 -10.35 -15.11 -12.44
N PRO A 31 -10.00 -16.27 -11.83
CA PRO A 31 -10.02 -17.56 -12.53
C PRO A 31 -11.42 -18.05 -12.96
N PHE A 32 -12.50 -17.41 -12.49
CA PHE A 32 -13.86 -17.68 -12.94
C PHE A 32 -14.29 -16.81 -14.13
N SER A 33 -13.42 -15.92 -14.59
CA SER A 33 -13.67 -15.00 -15.68
C SER A 33 -12.73 -15.30 -16.85
N ALA A 34 -13.16 -14.99 -18.08
CA ALA A 34 -12.32 -15.08 -19.26
C ALA A 34 -11.48 -13.81 -19.47
N ASP A 35 -11.00 -13.21 -18.38
CA ASP A 35 -10.08 -12.09 -18.43
C ASP A 35 -8.67 -12.59 -18.82
N ASN A 36 -7.97 -11.83 -19.66
CA ASN A 36 -6.59 -12.12 -20.06
C ASN A 36 -5.59 -11.37 -19.16
N GLN A 37 -5.91 -11.25 -17.86
CA GLN A 37 -5.06 -10.52 -16.92
C GLN A 37 -3.94 -11.41 -16.34
N MET A 38 -2.88 -10.74 -15.89
CA MET A 38 -1.83 -11.32 -15.07
C MET A 38 -2.38 -11.72 -13.69
N SER A 39 -1.86 -12.82 -13.13
CA SER A 39 -2.21 -13.26 -11.78
C SER A 39 -1.88 -12.18 -10.73
N TYR A 40 -2.61 -12.17 -9.62
CA TYR A 40 -2.32 -11.25 -8.51
C TYR A 40 -0.89 -11.45 -7.99
N ASN A 41 -0.46 -12.70 -7.86
CA ASN A 41 0.88 -13.06 -7.41
C ASN A 41 1.96 -12.46 -8.31
N ASP A 42 1.85 -12.64 -9.63
CA ASP A 42 2.83 -12.14 -10.59
C ASP A 42 2.81 -10.62 -10.65
N SER A 43 1.63 -10.01 -10.62
CA SER A 43 1.49 -8.56 -10.68
C SER A 43 2.08 -7.88 -9.45
N ARG A 44 1.80 -8.41 -8.25
CA ARG A 44 2.43 -7.95 -7.01
C ARG A 44 3.94 -8.13 -7.03
N ALA A 45 4.42 -9.30 -7.48
CA ALA A 45 5.85 -9.59 -7.54
C ALA A 45 6.58 -8.66 -8.53
N GLU A 46 6.00 -8.39 -9.69
CA GLU A 46 6.50 -7.42 -10.65
C GLU A 46 6.55 -6.02 -10.04
N GLY A 47 5.45 -5.55 -9.46
CA GLY A 47 5.39 -4.22 -8.84
C GLY A 47 6.44 -4.05 -7.74
N LYS A 48 6.64 -5.06 -6.88
CA LYS A 48 7.70 -5.05 -5.86
C LYS A 48 9.09 -5.01 -6.48
N ARG A 49 9.39 -5.84 -7.49
CA ARG A 49 10.70 -5.83 -8.18
C ARG A 49 10.99 -4.47 -8.81
N THR A 50 10.02 -3.88 -9.51
CA THR A 50 10.17 -2.57 -10.15
C THR A 50 10.39 -1.47 -9.11
N ALA A 51 9.64 -1.48 -8.00
CA ALA A 51 9.80 -0.51 -6.91
C ALA A 51 11.19 -0.61 -6.26
N VAL A 52 11.63 -1.83 -5.91
CA VAL A 52 12.95 -2.09 -5.32
C VAL A 52 14.05 -1.63 -6.27
N LYS A 53 13.94 -1.94 -7.56
CA LYS A 53 14.92 -1.50 -8.56
C LYS A 53 14.99 0.03 -8.63
N ALA A 54 13.86 0.72 -8.69
CA ALA A 54 13.82 2.18 -8.76
C ALA A 54 14.46 2.84 -7.53
N MET A 55 14.21 2.30 -6.33
CA MET A 55 14.84 2.80 -5.11
C MET A 55 16.34 2.54 -5.08
N THR A 56 16.77 1.34 -5.50
CA THR A 56 18.19 0.96 -5.57
C THR A 56 18.93 1.86 -6.56
N ASP A 57 18.40 2.02 -7.78
CA ASP A 57 18.98 2.89 -8.80
C ASP A 57 19.06 4.36 -8.34
N MET A 58 18.11 4.82 -7.53
CA MET A 58 18.15 6.16 -6.93
C MET A 58 19.21 6.25 -5.83
N ASN A 59 19.30 5.26 -4.95
CA ASN A 59 20.25 5.24 -3.84
C ASN A 59 21.70 5.17 -4.35
N ASP A 60 21.95 4.37 -5.38
CA ASP A 60 23.27 4.23 -6.00
C ASP A 60 23.74 5.54 -6.65
N ARG A 61 22.82 6.29 -7.28
CA ARG A 61 23.11 7.59 -7.89
C ARG A 61 23.19 8.72 -6.86
N CYS A 62 22.32 8.67 -5.86
CA CYS A 62 22.10 9.73 -4.88
C CYS A 62 21.96 9.12 -3.47
N PRO A 63 23.07 8.72 -2.81
CA PRO A 63 23.03 8.03 -1.52
C PRO A 63 22.46 8.84 -0.35
N LEU A 64 22.24 10.14 -0.54
CA LEU A 64 21.68 11.06 0.45
C LEU A 64 20.19 11.35 0.22
N THR A 65 19.58 10.75 -0.81
CA THR A 65 18.15 10.93 -1.10
C THR A 65 17.32 10.22 -0.05
N SER A 66 16.42 10.94 0.61
CA SER A 66 15.39 10.36 1.47
C SER A 66 14.13 9.98 0.68
N TYR A 67 13.34 9.05 1.21
CA TYR A 67 12.19 8.45 0.55
C TYR A 67 10.89 8.67 1.32
N VAL A 68 9.82 8.95 0.59
CA VAL A 68 8.43 8.92 1.07
C VAL A 68 7.69 7.88 0.24
N ILE A 69 7.05 6.91 0.90
CA ILE A 69 6.37 5.79 0.22
C ILE A 69 4.87 5.90 0.45
N ALA A 70 4.07 5.86 -0.61
CA ALA A 70 2.62 5.79 -0.48
C ALA A 70 2.03 4.78 -1.47
N GLY A 71 1.07 3.98 -0.99
CA GLY A 71 0.45 2.92 -1.79
C GLY A 71 -1.06 2.83 -1.56
N PHE A 72 -1.76 2.30 -2.58
CA PHE A 72 -3.20 2.02 -2.52
C PHE A 72 -3.49 0.59 -2.96
N SER A 73 -4.33 -0.14 -2.21
CA SER A 73 -4.77 -1.51 -2.54
C SER A 73 -3.60 -2.46 -2.82
N GLN A 74 -3.48 -3.05 -4.00
CA GLN A 74 -2.30 -3.87 -4.39
C GLN A 74 -0.97 -3.11 -4.20
N GLY A 75 -0.95 -1.80 -4.51
CA GLY A 75 0.22 -0.95 -4.27
C GLY A 75 0.48 -0.66 -2.79
N ALA A 76 -0.55 -0.70 -1.93
CA ALA A 76 -0.38 -0.59 -0.48
C ALA A 76 0.25 -1.87 0.10
N VAL A 77 -0.14 -3.04 -0.41
CA VAL A 77 0.51 -4.29 -0.04
C VAL A 77 2.00 -4.26 -0.42
N ILE A 78 2.31 -3.87 -1.67
CA ILE A 78 3.70 -3.74 -2.16
C ILE A 78 4.50 -2.73 -1.33
N GLY A 79 3.95 -1.53 -1.10
CA GLY A 79 4.59 -0.48 -0.30
C GLY A 79 4.82 -0.90 1.15
N GLY A 80 3.89 -1.64 1.74
CA GLY A 80 4.03 -2.18 3.10
C GLY A 80 5.01 -3.34 3.18
N ASP A 81 5.12 -4.19 2.15
CA ASP A 81 6.15 -5.23 2.10
C ASP A 81 7.55 -4.62 2.02
N LEU A 82 7.70 -3.56 1.21
CA LEU A 82 8.94 -2.80 1.12
C LEU A 82 9.28 -2.10 2.45
N ALA A 83 8.29 -1.49 3.11
CA ALA A 83 8.48 -0.90 4.44
C ALA A 83 8.87 -1.95 5.49
N SER A 84 8.29 -3.15 5.43
CA SER A 84 8.67 -4.26 6.30
C SER A 84 10.12 -4.68 6.06
N ASP A 85 10.55 -4.78 4.80
CA ASP A 85 11.93 -5.14 4.47
C ASP A 85 12.92 -4.08 4.97
N ILE A 86 12.69 -2.81 4.66
CA ILE A 86 13.56 -1.71 5.07
C ILE A 86 13.63 -1.61 6.60
N GLY A 87 12.48 -1.58 7.28
CA GLY A 87 12.44 -1.43 8.74
C GLY A 87 13.03 -2.61 9.51
N ASN A 88 13.26 -3.75 8.86
CA ASN A 88 13.93 -4.91 9.44
C ASN A 88 15.34 -5.12 8.86
N GLY A 89 15.93 -4.11 8.21
CA GLY A 89 17.31 -4.17 7.72
C GLY A 89 17.54 -5.11 6.53
N ARG A 90 16.48 -5.42 5.75
CA ARG A 90 16.57 -6.25 4.54
C ARG A 90 16.76 -5.44 3.26
N GLY A 91 16.88 -4.11 3.38
CA GLY A 91 17.02 -3.18 2.26
C GLY A 91 15.70 -2.87 1.55
N PRO A 92 15.73 -2.21 0.37
CA PRO A 92 16.93 -1.90 -0.43
C PRO A 92 17.70 -0.65 0.01
N VAL A 93 17.17 0.09 0.98
CA VAL A 93 17.80 1.28 1.58
C VAL A 93 17.83 1.13 3.09
N ASP A 94 18.64 1.94 3.75
CA ASP A 94 18.66 2.03 5.20
C ASP A 94 17.39 2.73 5.72
N GLU A 95 16.98 2.38 6.93
CA GLU A 95 15.68 2.77 7.47
C GLU A 95 15.57 4.27 7.77
N ASP A 96 16.68 4.92 8.11
CA ASP A 96 16.77 6.35 8.39
C ASP A 96 16.56 7.22 7.14
N LEU A 97 16.74 6.65 5.94
CA LEU A 97 16.43 7.33 4.68
C LEU A 97 14.93 7.36 4.38
N VAL A 98 14.09 6.55 5.05
CA VAL A 98 12.64 6.56 4.82
C VAL A 98 11.96 7.51 5.80
N LEU A 99 11.52 8.67 5.30
CA LEU A 99 10.86 9.71 6.12
C LEU A 99 9.48 9.27 6.62
N GLY A 100 8.80 8.43 5.84
CA GLY A 100 7.53 7.86 6.24
C GLY A 100 6.84 7.08 5.13
N VAL A 101 5.86 6.27 5.54
CA VAL A 101 5.07 5.41 4.68
C VAL A 101 3.59 5.63 4.96
N THR A 102 2.74 5.69 3.93
CA THR A 102 1.28 5.69 4.09
C THR A 102 0.63 4.66 3.18
N LEU A 103 -0.14 3.75 3.77
CA LEU A 103 -0.78 2.62 3.09
C LEU A 103 -2.30 2.77 3.18
N ILE A 104 -2.95 2.93 2.03
CA ILE A 104 -4.41 3.06 1.92
C ILE A 104 -4.99 1.74 1.40
N ALA A 105 -5.94 1.17 2.13
CA ALA A 105 -6.55 -0.13 1.80
C ALA A 105 -5.53 -1.29 1.68
N ASP A 106 -4.61 -1.40 2.65
CA ASP A 106 -3.64 -2.49 2.70
C ASP A 106 -4.31 -3.84 2.99
N GLY A 107 -4.24 -4.76 2.03
CA GLY A 107 -4.73 -6.14 2.15
C GLY A 107 -4.05 -6.95 3.26
N ARG A 108 -2.91 -6.47 3.78
CA ARG A 108 -2.16 -7.05 4.90
C ARG A 108 -2.16 -6.19 6.16
N ARG A 109 -3.11 -5.25 6.29
CA ARG A 109 -3.29 -4.45 7.52
C ARG A 109 -3.46 -5.37 8.72
N GLN A 110 -2.78 -5.07 9.82
CA GLN A 110 -2.94 -5.77 11.10
C GLN A 110 -3.04 -4.74 12.22
N PHE A 111 -3.97 -4.94 13.16
CA PHE A 111 -4.09 -4.07 14.32
C PHE A 111 -2.81 -4.13 15.17
N GLY A 112 -2.34 -2.96 15.61
CA GLY A 112 -1.10 -2.83 16.40
C GLY A 112 0.21 -2.82 15.59
N VAL A 113 0.16 -3.00 14.27
CA VAL A 113 1.34 -2.91 13.38
C VAL A 113 1.19 -1.71 12.45
N GLY A 114 2.07 -0.72 12.62
CA GLY A 114 1.94 0.62 12.05
C GLY A 114 1.01 1.53 12.86
N LYS A 115 0.84 2.76 12.39
CA LYS A 115 -0.01 3.78 13.00
C LYS A 115 -1.41 3.74 12.42
N ASP A 116 -2.40 3.64 13.29
CA ASP A 116 -3.81 3.68 12.92
C ASP A 116 -4.28 5.13 12.76
N ILE A 117 -4.45 5.59 11.51
CA ILE A 117 -4.77 6.99 11.21
C ILE A 117 -6.27 7.15 10.93
N GLY A 118 -6.90 8.08 11.64
CA GLY A 118 -8.28 8.46 11.46
C GLY A 118 -9.29 7.38 11.91
N PRO A 119 -10.53 7.42 11.40
CA PRO A 119 -11.61 6.55 11.86
C PRO A 119 -11.55 5.15 11.23
N ASN A 120 -10.40 4.48 11.32
CA ASN A 120 -10.22 3.14 10.78
C ASN A 120 -11.12 2.12 11.50
N PRO A 121 -11.73 1.16 10.77
CA PRO A 121 -12.50 0.10 11.40
C PRO A 121 -11.59 -0.89 12.15
N PRO A 122 -12.10 -1.56 13.20
CA PRO A 122 -11.38 -2.68 13.79
C PRO A 122 -11.25 -3.83 12.78
N GLY A 123 -10.23 -4.65 12.95
CA GLY A 123 -9.99 -5.82 12.12
C GLY A 123 -8.65 -5.78 11.39
N GLN A 124 -8.55 -6.64 10.38
CA GLN A 124 -7.33 -6.90 9.62
C GLN A 124 -7.64 -7.06 8.14
N GLY A 125 -6.62 -7.02 7.29
CA GLY A 125 -6.77 -7.17 5.85
C GLY A 125 -7.08 -8.61 5.43
N ALA A 126 -7.63 -8.75 4.22
CA ALA A 126 -8.10 -10.02 3.68
C ALA A 126 -6.96 -11.05 3.56
N GLU A 127 -5.74 -10.63 3.27
CA GLU A 127 -4.60 -11.56 3.23
C GLU A 127 -4.21 -12.12 4.60
N ILE A 128 -4.63 -11.47 5.69
CA ILE A 128 -4.46 -12.00 7.05
C ILE A 128 -5.58 -12.99 7.35
N THR A 129 -6.84 -12.59 7.13
CA THR A 129 -8.02 -13.42 7.42
C THR A 129 -8.05 -14.69 6.57
N LEU A 130 -7.62 -14.63 5.31
CA LEU A 130 -7.66 -15.74 4.37
C LEU A 130 -6.33 -16.48 4.24
N HIS A 131 -5.38 -16.24 5.15
CA HIS A 131 -4.03 -16.82 5.07
C HIS A 131 -4.03 -18.35 4.99
N GLU A 132 -4.96 -19.01 5.69
CA GLU A 132 -5.06 -20.47 5.78
C GLU A 132 -5.94 -21.09 4.67
N VAL A 133 -6.22 -20.36 3.58
CA VAL A 133 -7.08 -20.83 2.49
C VAL A 133 -6.22 -21.24 1.28
N PRO A 134 -5.79 -22.51 1.17
CA PRO A 134 -4.79 -22.94 0.18
C PRO A 134 -5.28 -22.83 -1.27
N VAL A 135 -6.58 -23.00 -1.51
CA VAL A 135 -7.15 -22.95 -2.87
C VAL A 135 -6.91 -21.60 -3.55
N LEU A 136 -6.84 -20.49 -2.79
CA LEU A 136 -6.53 -19.17 -3.36
C LEU A 136 -5.10 -19.11 -3.89
N SER A 137 -4.16 -19.80 -3.24
CA SER A 137 -2.77 -19.87 -3.70
C SER A 137 -2.66 -20.65 -5.02
N GLU A 138 -3.38 -21.76 -5.16
CA GLU A 138 -3.43 -22.55 -6.40
C GLU A 138 -4.05 -21.76 -7.56
N MET A 139 -4.90 -20.79 -7.23
CA MET A 139 -5.56 -19.87 -8.16
C MET A 139 -4.72 -18.64 -8.54
N GLY A 140 -3.50 -18.49 -8.00
CA GLY A 140 -2.60 -17.38 -8.33
C GLY A 140 -2.83 -16.09 -7.52
N LEU A 141 -3.52 -16.18 -6.39
CA LEU A 141 -3.76 -15.07 -5.45
C LEU A 141 -3.50 -15.52 -4.00
N THR A 142 -2.24 -15.78 -3.69
CA THR A 142 -1.83 -16.25 -2.36
C THR A 142 -2.09 -15.16 -1.31
N MET A 143 -2.78 -15.54 -0.23
CA MET A 143 -3.03 -14.69 0.93
C MET A 143 -1.83 -14.79 1.88
N THR A 144 -0.96 -13.77 1.87
CA THR A 144 0.40 -13.92 2.41
C THR A 144 0.52 -13.76 3.93
N GLY A 145 -0.59 -13.58 4.65
CA GLY A 145 -0.60 -13.52 6.12
C GLY A 145 0.15 -12.32 6.70
N PRO A 146 0.52 -12.36 7.99
CA PRO A 146 1.25 -11.28 8.65
C PRO A 146 2.63 -11.00 8.01
N ARG A 147 3.04 -9.72 8.01
CA ARG A 147 4.39 -9.34 7.60
C ARG A 147 5.40 -9.77 8.66
N GLN A 148 6.46 -10.46 8.24
CA GLN A 148 7.50 -10.95 9.15
C GLN A 148 8.28 -9.77 9.76
N GLY A 149 8.23 -9.64 11.09
CA GLY A 149 8.82 -8.51 11.82
C GLY A 149 8.01 -7.21 11.74
N GLY A 150 6.77 -7.25 11.23
CA GLY A 150 5.95 -6.06 11.03
C GLY A 150 6.66 -5.01 10.18
N PHE A 151 6.58 -3.74 10.57
CA PHE A 151 7.32 -2.64 9.93
C PHE A 151 8.66 -2.33 10.61
N GLY A 152 9.08 -3.12 11.61
CA GLY A 152 10.36 -2.94 12.31
C GLY A 152 10.60 -1.51 12.80
N ALA A 153 11.77 -0.96 12.51
CA ALA A 153 12.15 0.43 12.84
C ALA A 153 11.25 1.49 12.18
N LEU A 154 10.56 1.17 11.08
CA LEU A 154 9.63 2.08 10.41
C LEU A 154 8.22 2.08 11.00
N ASN A 155 7.96 1.29 12.06
CA ASN A 155 6.62 1.14 12.62
C ASN A 155 6.01 2.46 13.12
N ASP A 156 6.82 3.35 13.68
CA ASP A 156 6.40 4.66 14.19
C ASP A 156 6.12 5.71 13.09
N ARG A 157 6.45 5.39 11.83
CA ARG A 157 6.26 6.26 10.66
C ARG A 157 5.60 5.57 9.47
N THR A 158 5.00 4.39 9.70
CA THR A 158 4.16 3.70 8.72
C THR A 158 2.70 3.83 9.10
N ASN A 159 1.96 4.63 8.34
CA ASN A 159 0.56 4.94 8.55
C ASN A 159 -0.35 3.96 7.79
N GLN A 160 -1.42 3.53 8.43
CA GLN A 160 -2.48 2.71 7.85
C GLN A 160 -3.77 3.52 7.76
N ILE A 161 -4.42 3.49 6.60
CA ILE A 161 -5.74 4.08 6.34
C ILE A 161 -6.65 3.01 5.74
N CYS A 162 -7.82 2.83 6.35
CA CYS A 162 -8.81 1.85 5.92
C CYS A 162 -10.22 2.41 6.09
N GLY A 163 -11.01 2.41 5.01
CA GLY A 163 -12.39 2.87 5.02
C GLY A 163 -13.30 1.89 5.73
N LYS A 164 -14.29 2.41 6.47
CA LYS A 164 -15.30 1.55 7.11
C LYS A 164 -16.10 0.79 6.04
N GLY A 165 -16.02 -0.54 6.09
CA GLY A 165 -16.69 -1.44 5.14
C GLY A 165 -15.84 -1.85 3.94
N ASP A 166 -14.57 -1.44 3.86
CA ASP A 166 -13.64 -1.94 2.83
C ASP A 166 -13.12 -3.34 3.20
N LEU A 167 -13.64 -4.35 2.50
CA LEU A 167 -13.31 -5.76 2.75
C LEU A 167 -11.87 -6.14 2.35
N ILE A 168 -11.11 -5.26 1.71
CA ILE A 168 -9.68 -5.51 1.44
C ILE A 168 -8.86 -5.34 2.72
N CYS A 169 -9.06 -4.26 3.47
CA CYS A 169 -8.25 -3.92 4.65
C CYS A 169 -8.97 -4.14 5.99
N SER A 170 -10.27 -4.44 5.96
CA SER A 170 -11.11 -4.73 7.12
C SER A 170 -12.03 -5.91 6.80
N ALA A 171 -11.44 -7.10 6.80
CA ALA A 171 -12.01 -8.35 6.33
C ALA A 171 -12.43 -9.26 7.51
N PRO A 172 -13.72 -9.26 7.92
CA PRO A 172 -14.22 -10.24 8.87
C PRO A 172 -14.31 -11.63 8.21
N GLU A 173 -14.15 -12.70 9.00
CA GLU A 173 -14.18 -14.08 8.48
C GLU A 173 -15.49 -14.39 7.74
N GLU A 174 -16.61 -13.88 8.24
CA GLU A 174 -17.95 -14.12 7.69
C GLU A 174 -18.18 -13.45 6.33
N ALA A 175 -17.31 -12.51 5.92
CA ALA A 175 -17.38 -11.88 4.60
C ALA A 175 -16.94 -12.83 3.48
N PHE A 176 -16.25 -13.93 3.80
CA PHE A 176 -15.68 -14.84 2.83
C PHE A 176 -16.19 -16.26 3.03
N SER A 177 -16.33 -17.00 1.93
CA SER A 177 -16.78 -18.38 1.99
C SER A 177 -16.06 -19.22 0.94
N ILE A 178 -15.40 -20.29 1.41
CA ILE A 178 -14.82 -21.30 0.53
C ILE A 178 -15.87 -22.06 -0.29
N PHE A 179 -17.14 -22.02 0.13
CA PHE A 179 -18.26 -22.57 -0.63
C PHE A 179 -18.79 -21.61 -1.69
N ASN A 180 -18.35 -20.35 -1.69
CA ASN A 180 -18.69 -19.34 -2.68
C ASN A 180 -17.42 -18.56 -3.12
N LEU A 181 -16.49 -19.29 -3.72
CA LEU A 181 -15.24 -18.73 -4.25
C LEU A 181 -15.47 -17.62 -5.28
N PRO A 182 -16.43 -17.71 -6.23
CA PRO A 182 -16.66 -16.61 -7.19
C PRO A 182 -16.91 -15.26 -6.52
N LYS A 183 -17.81 -15.20 -5.52
CA LYS A 183 -18.09 -13.97 -4.77
C LYS A 183 -16.90 -13.50 -3.92
N THR A 184 -16.16 -14.44 -3.34
CA THR A 184 -14.93 -14.14 -2.60
C THR A 184 -13.91 -13.45 -3.51
N LEU A 185 -13.72 -13.96 -4.72
CA LEU A 185 -12.80 -13.38 -5.70
C LEU A 185 -13.24 -12.01 -6.20
N GLU A 186 -14.51 -11.82 -6.51
CA GLU A 186 -15.03 -10.48 -6.87
C GLU A 186 -14.77 -9.45 -5.77
N THR A 187 -14.86 -9.87 -4.50
CA THR A 187 -14.56 -9.01 -3.36
C THR A 187 -13.07 -8.67 -3.32
N LEU A 188 -12.19 -9.67 -3.47
CA LEU A 188 -10.73 -9.49 -3.44
C LEU A 188 -10.17 -8.70 -4.62
N THR A 189 -10.77 -8.80 -5.81
CA THR A 189 -10.38 -8.01 -7.00
C THR A 189 -10.79 -6.54 -6.87
N GLY A 190 -11.55 -6.18 -5.83
CA GLY A 190 -12.13 -4.85 -5.64
C GLY A 190 -13.42 -4.61 -6.43
N SER A 191 -13.81 -5.54 -7.32
CA SER A 191 -15.02 -5.41 -8.15
C SER A 191 -16.31 -5.44 -7.33
N ALA A 192 -16.30 -6.20 -6.23
CA ALA A 192 -17.40 -6.34 -5.28
C ALA A 192 -17.02 -5.93 -3.84
N ALA A 193 -15.87 -5.29 -3.62
CA ALA A 193 -15.48 -4.70 -2.31
C ALA A 193 -16.39 -3.53 -1.85
N GLY A 194 -17.53 -3.34 -2.51
CA GLY A 194 -18.46 -2.25 -2.29
C GLY A 194 -17.98 -0.92 -2.89
N PRO A 195 -18.82 0.12 -2.87
CA PRO A 195 -18.43 1.45 -3.34
C PRO A 195 -17.28 2.04 -2.49
N VAL A 196 -17.07 1.56 -1.27
CA VAL A 196 -16.07 2.05 -0.30
C VAL A 196 -14.67 2.07 -0.91
N HIS A 197 -14.23 0.97 -1.52
CA HIS A 197 -12.88 0.83 -2.05
C HIS A 197 -12.56 1.86 -3.15
N ALA A 198 -13.56 2.30 -3.91
CA ALA A 198 -13.40 3.29 -4.96
C ALA A 198 -13.48 4.75 -4.46
N LEU A 199 -13.92 4.98 -3.23
CA LEU A 199 -14.37 6.29 -2.74
C LEU A 199 -13.46 6.93 -1.69
N TYR A 200 -12.18 6.51 -1.60
CA TYR A 200 -11.17 7.15 -0.74
C TYR A 200 -10.86 8.62 -1.09
N ASN A 201 -11.28 9.10 -2.27
CA ASN A 201 -11.23 10.53 -2.63
C ASN A 201 -12.50 11.30 -2.23
N THR A 202 -13.34 10.71 -1.37
CA THR A 202 -14.54 11.33 -0.82
C THR A 202 -14.55 11.17 0.70
N PRO A 203 -15.27 12.02 1.44
CA PRO A 203 -15.33 11.92 2.90
C PRO A 203 -16.34 10.88 3.42
N GLN A 204 -16.89 10.03 2.54
CA GLN A 204 -18.05 9.18 2.87
C GLN A 204 -17.75 8.07 3.88
N PHE A 205 -16.59 7.41 3.76
CA PHE A 205 -16.25 6.21 4.54
C PHE A 205 -14.99 6.34 5.37
N TRP A 206 -14.20 7.38 5.11
CA TRP A 206 -13.02 7.76 5.87
C TRP A 206 -12.80 9.26 5.70
N VAL A 207 -12.68 9.98 6.82
CA VAL A 207 -12.35 11.40 6.86
C VAL A 207 -11.67 11.68 8.19
N GLU A 208 -10.56 12.41 8.16
CA GLU A 208 -9.81 12.82 9.35
C GLU A 208 -9.64 14.34 9.32
N ASN A 209 -10.10 15.03 10.36
CA ASN A 209 -10.05 16.50 10.44
C ASN A 209 -10.59 17.23 9.18
N GLY A 210 -11.64 16.68 8.58
CA GLY A 210 -12.27 17.22 7.36
C GLY A 210 -11.57 16.88 6.05
N GLN A 211 -10.48 16.12 6.08
CA GLN A 211 -9.72 15.70 4.90
C GLN A 211 -10.09 14.26 4.49
N THR A 212 -10.30 14.05 3.18
CA THR A 212 -10.38 12.70 2.62
C THR A 212 -9.04 11.95 2.76
N ALA A 213 -9.01 10.63 2.58
CA ALA A 213 -7.77 9.85 2.66
C ALA A 213 -6.69 10.37 1.70
N THR A 214 -7.10 10.76 0.48
CA THR A 214 -6.21 11.37 -0.51
C THR A 214 -5.69 12.76 -0.08
N GLN A 215 -6.56 13.61 0.48
CA GLN A 215 -6.16 14.94 0.97
C GLN A 215 -5.23 14.84 2.17
N TRP A 216 -5.54 13.97 3.13
CA TRP A 216 -4.70 13.72 4.30
C TRP A 216 -3.31 13.22 3.88
N THR A 217 -3.26 12.24 2.98
CA THR A 217 -1.99 11.69 2.48
C THR A 217 -1.19 12.75 1.71
N LEU A 218 -1.86 13.62 0.96
CA LEU A 218 -1.19 14.74 0.27
C LEU A 218 -0.59 15.75 1.27
N SER A 219 -1.37 16.18 2.27
CA SER A 219 -0.88 17.08 3.33
C SER A 219 0.29 16.46 4.09
N TRP A 220 0.17 15.20 4.50
CA TRP A 220 1.24 14.44 5.16
C TRP A 220 2.51 14.37 4.32
N ALA A 221 2.41 14.01 3.03
CA ALA A 221 3.57 13.90 2.15
C ALA A 221 4.23 15.27 1.91
N LYS A 222 3.42 16.32 1.76
CA LYS A 222 3.90 17.69 1.64
C LYS A 222 4.73 18.08 2.86
N ASP A 223 4.19 17.86 4.06
CA ASP A 223 4.88 18.23 5.30
C ASP A 223 6.20 17.48 5.46
N LEU A 224 6.27 16.19 5.07
CA LEU A 224 7.53 15.44 5.05
C LEU A 224 8.54 16.01 4.06
N VAL A 225 8.11 16.36 2.84
CA VAL A 225 9.00 16.93 1.83
C VAL A 225 9.44 18.34 2.20
N ASP A 226 8.61 19.16 2.86
CA ASP A 226 9.01 20.48 3.34
C ASP A 226 10.11 20.37 4.43
N ASN A 227 10.02 19.35 5.29
CA ASN A 227 10.96 19.15 6.41
C ASN A 227 12.13 18.20 6.12
N ALA A 228 12.21 17.61 4.93
CA ALA A 228 13.30 16.70 4.57
C ALA A 228 14.67 17.41 4.63
N PRO A 229 15.77 16.70 4.93
CA PRO A 229 17.11 17.29 4.90
C PRO A 229 17.44 17.96 3.56
N HIS A 230 18.39 18.90 3.59
CA HIS A 230 18.97 19.51 2.38
C HIS A 230 20.42 19.06 2.24
N PRO A 231 20.68 17.89 1.60
CA PRO A 231 22.04 17.47 1.30
C PRO A 231 22.75 18.52 0.46
N LYS A 232 24.05 18.75 0.71
CA LYS A 232 24.84 19.61 -0.17
C LYS A 232 24.96 18.92 -1.52
N HIS A 233 24.51 19.58 -2.59
CA HIS A 233 24.85 19.17 -3.94
C HIS A 233 26.36 19.35 -4.11
N GLY A 234 27.06 18.27 -4.48
CA GLY A 234 28.48 18.29 -4.81
C GLY A 234 28.75 18.94 -6.16
#